data_AF-C7RJY8-F1
#
_entry.id   AF-C7RJY8-F1
#
_cell.length_a   1.000
_cell.length_b   1.000
_cell.length_c   1.000
_cell.angle_alpha   90.00
_cell.angle_beta   90.00
_cell.angle_gamma   90.00
#
_symmetry.space_group_name_H-M   'P 1'
#
loop_
_entity.id
_entity.type
_entity.pdbx_description
1 polymer ?
#
loop_
_entity_poly.entity_id
_entity_poly.type
_entity_poly.pdbx_seq_one_letter_code
_entity_poly.pdbx_strand_id
1 'polypeptide(L)'
;MEQSPPTPTAFTDPSTPPQPLPLPLPRPTRLPLYLALAYLVLISYASLYPFANWRDLGLSPLAFLDAGWPRYWTVFDLSVNVAVYVPLGFLLVLALRHLPWRWTPAIAALLIGSLLSLALECVQNWLPSRVPSNVDLACNTLGTAIGAVVGAWNGKRIFRRIGQFQQQLLAPIPDAELGLVLIGLWLMSQLSPETLLFGTGDLRGVLGLPPAVPYAAPAFFALETGVIACNTLVIGLFARTLLAERTHPHLILVAFLVLALAIRTLAAAVLIAPHEALAWLTPGAQLGLLIGGVLLALMLMLPAPMRVALAGVALMAGTALVNLTPANPYSEAALATWRQGHFLNFNGLTRWVASLWPFVALPYLTALGRRL
;
A
#
# COMPACT_ATOMS: atom_id res chain seq x y z
N MET A 1 -54.14 -52.90 -25.59
CA MET A 1 -53.10 -52.90 -26.62
C MET A 1 -53.26 -51.60 -27.40
N GLU A 2 -52.49 -50.59 -27.05
CA GLU A 2 -52.51 -49.28 -27.71
C GLU A 2 -51.05 -48.84 -27.84
N GLN A 3 -50.54 -48.82 -29.07
CA GLN A 3 -49.17 -48.42 -29.39
C GLN A 3 -49.14 -46.90 -29.57
N SER A 4 -48.35 -46.21 -28.75
CA SER A 4 -47.98 -44.81 -28.98
C SER A 4 -46.80 -44.73 -29.96
N PRO A 5 -46.78 -43.79 -30.92
CA PRO A 5 -45.67 -43.64 -31.86
C PRO A 5 -44.43 -43.00 -31.19
N PRO A 6 -43.20 -43.27 -31.68
CA PRO A 6 -41.99 -42.69 -31.12
C PRO A 6 -41.88 -41.20 -31.45
N THR A 7 -41.41 -40.42 -30.47
CA THR A 7 -41.09 -38.99 -30.59
C THR A 7 -39.96 -38.78 -31.60
N PRO A 8 -40.03 -37.79 -32.51
CA PRO A 8 -38.94 -37.53 -33.44
C PRO A 8 -37.71 -37.00 -32.69
N THR A 9 -36.58 -37.69 -32.85
CA THR A 9 -35.25 -37.23 -32.45
C THR A 9 -34.94 -35.93 -33.17
N ALA A 10 -34.74 -34.85 -32.41
CA ALA A 10 -34.23 -33.59 -32.95
C ALA A 10 -32.83 -33.83 -33.52
N PHE A 11 -32.73 -33.84 -34.85
CA PHE A 11 -31.45 -33.76 -35.55
C PHE A 11 -30.82 -32.40 -35.23
N THR A 12 -29.79 -32.38 -34.38
CA THR A 12 -28.91 -31.24 -34.25
C THR A 12 -28.06 -31.16 -35.51
N ASP A 13 -28.32 -30.14 -36.32
CA ASP A 13 -27.57 -29.82 -37.53
C ASP A 13 -26.07 -29.58 -37.19
N PRO A 14 -25.15 -30.41 -37.69
CA PRO A 14 -23.71 -30.29 -37.39
C PRO A 14 -23.04 -29.09 -38.07
N SER A 15 -23.78 -28.24 -38.79
CA SER A 15 -23.24 -27.08 -39.51
C SER A 15 -23.25 -25.76 -38.74
N THR A 16 -23.74 -25.72 -37.49
CA THR A 16 -23.74 -24.48 -36.69
C THR A 16 -22.39 -24.28 -36.00
N PRO A 17 -21.59 -23.25 -36.33
CA PRO A 17 -20.36 -22.98 -35.60
C PRO A 17 -20.70 -22.72 -34.13
N PRO A 18 -19.93 -23.27 -33.17
CA PRO A 18 -20.18 -23.05 -31.75
C PRO A 18 -20.21 -21.54 -31.49
N GLN A 19 -21.33 -21.05 -30.95
CA GLN A 19 -21.42 -19.65 -30.54
C GLN A 19 -20.26 -19.36 -29.58
N PRO A 20 -19.46 -18.31 -29.82
CA PRO A 20 -18.41 -17.94 -28.90
C PRO A 20 -19.05 -17.70 -27.53
N LEU A 21 -18.59 -18.43 -26.52
CA LEU A 21 -19.01 -18.26 -25.13
C LEU A 21 -19.01 -16.76 -24.80
N PRO A 22 -20.08 -16.22 -24.20
CA PRO A 22 -20.12 -14.81 -23.81
C PRO A 22 -18.87 -14.49 -23.00
N LEU A 23 -18.10 -13.50 -23.45
CA LEU A 23 -16.97 -12.99 -22.68
C LEU A 23 -17.48 -12.64 -21.27
N PRO A 24 -16.82 -13.11 -20.19
CA PRO A 24 -17.25 -12.81 -18.83
C PRO A 24 -17.44 -11.30 -18.67
N LEU A 25 -18.60 -10.89 -18.17
CA LEU A 25 -18.89 -9.47 -17.92
C LEU A 25 -17.78 -8.87 -17.04
N PRO A 26 -17.33 -7.63 -17.30
CA PRO A 26 -16.34 -6.95 -16.48
C PRO A 26 -16.71 -7.01 -14.99
N ARG A 27 -15.91 -7.69 -14.17
CA ARG A 27 -16.10 -7.65 -12.72
C ARG A 27 -15.98 -6.19 -12.24
N PRO A 28 -16.91 -5.70 -11.42
CA PRO A 28 -16.80 -4.36 -10.86
C PRO A 28 -15.58 -4.30 -9.92
N THR A 29 -14.57 -3.50 -10.28
CA THR A 29 -13.36 -3.38 -9.44
C THR A 29 -13.64 -2.65 -8.15
N ARG A 30 -13.12 -3.22 -7.05
CA ARG A 30 -13.20 -2.67 -5.68
C ARG A 30 -12.00 -1.79 -5.34
N LEU A 31 -11.05 -1.62 -6.25
CA LEU A 31 -9.82 -0.87 -6.01
C LEU A 31 -10.06 0.54 -5.44
N PRO A 32 -10.98 1.38 -5.99
CA PRO A 32 -11.16 2.72 -5.46
C PRO A 32 -11.62 2.74 -4.00
N LEU A 33 -12.41 1.74 -3.59
CA LEU A 33 -12.83 1.60 -2.19
C LEU A 33 -11.65 1.26 -1.30
N TYR A 34 -10.84 0.26 -1.66
CA TYR A 34 -9.67 -0.12 -0.86
C TYR A 34 -8.63 1.01 -0.79
N LEU A 35 -8.41 1.73 -1.89
CA LEU A 35 -7.56 2.91 -1.90
C LEU A 35 -8.13 4.04 -1.05
N ALA A 36 -9.44 4.32 -1.12
CA ALA A 36 -10.07 5.33 -0.27
C ALA A 36 -9.91 4.99 1.22
N LEU A 37 -10.14 3.73 1.60
CA LEU A 37 -9.96 3.26 2.98
C LEU A 37 -8.50 3.37 3.44
N ALA A 38 -7.55 2.92 2.62
CA ALA A 38 -6.13 3.05 2.93
C ALA A 38 -5.71 4.53 3.07
N TYR A 39 -6.25 5.41 2.23
CA TYR A 39 -5.96 6.84 2.24
C TYR A 39 -6.61 7.56 3.43
N LEU A 40 -7.79 7.12 3.88
CA LEU A 40 -8.42 7.59 5.11
C LEU A 40 -7.55 7.28 6.33
N VAL A 41 -7.03 6.05 6.42
CA VAL A 41 -6.10 5.64 7.48
C VAL A 41 -4.82 6.47 7.42
N LEU A 42 -4.28 6.69 6.22
CA LEU A 42 -3.10 7.50 5.99
C LEU A 42 -3.27 8.95 6.50
N ILE A 43 -4.34 9.63 6.10
CA ILE A 43 -4.64 11.01 6.55
C ILE A 43 -4.80 11.04 8.07
N SER A 44 -5.60 10.13 8.63
CA SER A 44 -5.83 10.06 10.07
C SER A 44 -4.53 9.87 10.85
N TYR A 45 -3.65 9.00 10.37
CA TYR A 45 -2.34 8.78 10.98
C TYR A 45 -1.47 10.04 10.92
N ALA A 46 -1.35 10.66 9.74
CA ALA A 46 -0.50 11.83 9.55
C ALA A 46 -0.96 13.03 10.38
N SER A 47 -2.27 13.20 10.56
CA SER A 47 -2.85 14.28 11.37
C SER A 47 -2.67 14.09 12.87
N LEU A 48 -2.64 12.84 13.35
CA LEU A 48 -2.58 12.52 14.79
C LEU A 48 -1.19 12.13 15.30
N TYR A 49 -0.23 11.88 14.40
CA TYR A 49 1.16 11.65 14.76
C TYR A 49 1.73 12.86 15.53
N PRO A 50 2.51 12.66 16.64
CA PRO A 50 3.14 11.41 17.10
C PRO A 50 2.32 10.54 18.07
N PHE A 51 1.04 10.81 18.30
CA PHE A 51 0.22 10.10 19.30
C PHE A 51 0.80 10.14 20.72
N ALA A 52 1.51 11.21 21.09
CA ALA A 52 2.20 11.31 22.37
C ALA A 52 1.80 12.56 23.15
N ASN A 53 1.98 12.50 24.48
CA ASN A 53 1.77 13.61 25.41
C ASN A 53 0.35 14.20 25.39
N TRP A 54 -0.68 13.36 25.22
CA TRP A 54 -2.07 13.81 25.20
C TRP A 54 -2.43 14.56 26.49
N ARG A 55 -3.04 15.74 26.37
CA ARG A 55 -3.40 16.61 27.50
C ARG A 55 -4.74 17.27 27.25
N ASP A 56 -5.58 17.30 28.27
CA ASP A 56 -6.80 18.11 28.26
C ASP A 56 -6.48 19.52 28.76
N LEU A 57 -6.80 20.52 27.93
CA LEU A 57 -6.62 21.93 28.24
C LEU A 57 -7.94 22.59 28.71
N GLY A 58 -9.04 21.85 28.80
CA GLY A 58 -10.35 22.36 29.19
C GLY A 58 -11.02 23.24 28.12
N LEU A 59 -10.50 23.23 26.89
CA LEU A 59 -11.07 23.95 25.75
C LEU A 59 -12.17 23.12 25.10
N SER A 60 -13.21 23.80 24.59
CA SER A 60 -14.21 23.12 23.76
C SER A 60 -13.54 22.56 22.50
N PRO A 61 -13.82 21.30 22.11
CA PRO A 61 -13.24 20.70 20.89
C PRO A 61 -13.58 21.47 19.61
N LEU A 62 -14.62 22.29 19.64
CA LEU A 62 -15.08 23.11 18.51
C LEU A 62 -14.62 24.58 18.60
N ALA A 63 -13.88 24.97 19.65
CA ALA A 63 -13.48 26.36 19.89
C ALA A 63 -12.68 26.98 18.72
N PHE A 64 -11.96 26.14 17.97
CA PHE A 64 -11.17 26.58 16.83
C PHE A 64 -12.02 27.09 15.65
N LEU A 65 -13.32 26.74 15.58
CA LEU A 65 -14.20 27.20 14.51
C LEU A 65 -14.39 28.72 14.57
N ASP A 66 -14.53 29.26 15.79
CA ASP A 66 -14.71 30.69 16.06
C ASP A 66 -13.38 31.43 16.24
N ALA A 67 -12.25 30.74 16.11
CA ALA A 67 -10.94 31.35 16.26
C ALA A 67 -10.61 32.27 15.07
N GLY A 68 -9.83 33.32 15.35
CA GLY A 68 -9.28 34.18 14.31
C GLY A 68 -8.28 33.44 13.41
N TRP A 69 -7.89 34.08 12.31
CA TRP A 69 -6.92 33.52 11.38
C TRP A 69 -5.59 33.15 12.08
N PRO A 70 -5.00 31.96 11.82
CA PRO A 70 -3.75 31.54 12.44
C PRO A 70 -2.63 32.55 12.24
N ARG A 71 -1.84 32.82 13.29
CA ARG A 71 -0.76 33.82 13.24
C ARG A 71 0.45 33.36 12.42
N TYR A 72 0.70 32.06 12.38
CA TYR A 72 1.82 31.46 11.66
C TYR A 72 1.25 30.53 10.58
N TRP A 73 1.30 30.97 9.33
CA TRP A 73 0.84 30.20 8.18
C TRP A 73 1.75 30.48 6.98
N THR A 74 1.90 29.48 6.11
CA THR A 74 2.53 29.67 4.81
C THR A 74 1.59 29.22 3.69
N VAL A 75 1.75 29.80 2.50
CA VAL A 75 1.01 29.34 1.31
C VAL A 75 1.30 27.86 1.03
N PHE A 76 2.50 27.40 1.36
CA PHE A 76 2.89 26.00 1.24
C PHE A 76 2.01 25.10 2.11
N ASP A 77 1.82 25.43 3.40
CA ASP A 77 1.00 24.62 4.32
C ASP A 77 -0.45 24.52 3.83
N LEU A 78 -1.05 25.65 3.44
CA LEU A 78 -2.40 25.69 2.89
C LEU A 78 -2.52 24.84 1.61
N SER A 79 -1.52 24.95 0.72
CA SER A 79 -1.51 24.20 -0.54
C SER A 79 -1.37 22.70 -0.31
N VAL A 80 -0.57 22.29 0.69
CA VAL A 80 -0.41 20.89 1.08
C VAL A 80 -1.72 20.34 1.66
N ASN A 81 -2.39 21.08 2.54
CA ASN A 81 -3.70 20.68 3.09
C ASN A 81 -4.75 20.44 1.99
N VAL A 82 -4.83 21.36 1.02
CA VAL A 82 -5.68 21.14 -0.18
C VAL A 82 -5.22 19.91 -0.96
N ALA A 83 -3.94 19.82 -1.32
CA ALA A 83 -3.41 18.77 -2.19
C ALA A 83 -3.58 17.36 -1.59
N VAL A 84 -3.41 17.21 -0.28
CA VAL A 84 -3.56 15.92 0.42
C VAL A 84 -5.02 15.45 0.41
N TYR A 85 -6.01 16.34 0.45
CA TYR A 85 -7.43 15.93 0.44
C TYR A 85 -8.02 15.73 -0.97
N VAL A 86 -7.36 16.22 -2.02
CA VAL A 86 -7.81 16.00 -3.42
C VAL A 86 -7.93 14.50 -3.78
N PRO A 87 -6.92 13.64 -3.54
CA PRO A 87 -7.05 12.22 -3.83
C PRO A 87 -8.17 11.55 -3.02
N LEU A 88 -8.41 11.98 -1.77
CA LEU A 88 -9.49 11.44 -0.95
C LEU A 88 -10.85 11.68 -1.59
N GLY A 89 -11.16 12.94 -1.93
CA GLY A 89 -12.43 13.29 -2.57
C GLY A 89 -12.65 12.55 -3.89
N PHE A 90 -11.60 12.43 -4.69
CA PHE A 90 -11.63 11.69 -5.96
C PHE A 90 -11.93 10.20 -5.76
N LEU A 91 -11.19 9.53 -4.86
CA LEU A 91 -11.35 8.10 -4.58
C LEU A 91 -12.71 7.77 -3.98
N LEU A 92 -13.21 8.62 -3.07
CA LEU A 92 -14.54 8.47 -2.47
C LEU A 92 -15.66 8.54 -3.54
N VAL A 93 -15.56 9.47 -4.50
CA VAL A 93 -16.53 9.52 -5.61
C VAL A 93 -16.50 8.23 -6.45
N LEU A 94 -15.31 7.72 -6.76
CA LEU A 94 -15.18 6.48 -7.51
C LEU A 94 -15.68 5.26 -6.74
N ALA A 95 -15.52 5.24 -5.41
CA ALA A 95 -16.00 4.17 -4.54
C ALA A 95 -17.54 4.21 -4.38
N LEU A 96 -18.12 5.40 -4.27
CA LEU A 96 -19.54 5.63 -4.04
C LEU A 96 -20.36 5.81 -5.32
N ARG A 97 -19.78 5.55 -6.49
CA ARG A 97 -20.43 5.74 -7.81
C ARG A 97 -21.76 5.00 -8.01
N HIS A 98 -22.05 4.03 -7.14
CA HIS A 98 -23.26 3.21 -7.18
C HIS A 98 -24.47 3.95 -6.59
N LEU A 99 -24.26 5.07 -5.90
CA LEU A 99 -25.33 5.91 -5.38
C LEU A 99 -26.18 6.52 -6.51
N PRO A 100 -27.48 6.75 -6.27
CA PRO A 100 -28.37 7.34 -7.26
C PRO A 100 -28.00 8.80 -7.56
N TRP A 101 -28.37 9.31 -8.75
CA TRP A 101 -28.09 10.67 -9.24
C TRP A 101 -26.59 11.02 -9.42
N ARG A 102 -26.29 11.84 -10.44
CA ARG A 102 -24.91 12.05 -10.93
C ARG A 102 -23.97 12.74 -9.93
N TRP A 103 -24.50 13.51 -8.98
CA TRP A 103 -23.70 14.28 -8.02
C TRP A 103 -23.78 13.75 -6.58
N THR A 104 -24.65 12.80 -6.27
CA THR A 104 -24.72 12.22 -4.91
C THR A 104 -23.39 11.65 -4.43
N PRO A 105 -22.60 10.92 -5.25
CA PRO A 105 -21.27 10.47 -4.83
C PRO A 105 -20.34 11.64 -4.48
N ALA A 106 -20.43 12.77 -5.20
CA ALA A 106 -19.61 13.96 -4.97
C ALA A 106 -19.99 14.69 -3.67
N ILE A 107 -21.30 14.83 -3.42
CA ILE A 107 -21.80 15.42 -2.18
C ILE A 107 -21.43 14.51 -1.00
N ALA A 108 -21.62 13.20 -1.11
CA ALA A 108 -21.22 12.25 -0.08
C ALA A 108 -19.72 12.29 0.18
N ALA A 109 -18.88 12.33 -0.87
CA ALA A 109 -17.43 12.46 -0.72
C ALA A 109 -17.04 13.76 -0.01
N LEU A 110 -17.66 14.88 -0.37
CA LEU A 110 -17.44 16.18 0.27
C LEU A 110 -17.79 16.14 1.77
N LEU A 111 -18.95 15.57 2.10
CA LEU A 111 -19.41 15.43 3.49
C LEU A 111 -18.48 14.53 4.30
N ILE A 112 -18.10 13.36 3.76
CA ILE A 112 -17.21 12.42 4.44
C ILE A 112 -15.82 13.03 4.66
N GLY A 113 -15.22 13.66 3.65
CA GLY A 113 -13.90 14.28 3.79
C GLY A 113 -13.89 15.48 4.72
N SER A 114 -14.95 16.31 4.69
CA SER A 114 -15.10 17.45 5.60
C SER A 114 -15.33 16.99 7.04
N LEU A 115 -16.16 15.96 7.25
CA LEU A 115 -16.40 15.38 8.57
C LEU A 115 -15.14 14.73 9.13
N LEU A 116 -14.35 14.05 8.30
CA LEU A 116 -13.04 13.54 8.69
C LEU A 116 -12.13 14.68 9.16
N SER A 117 -11.99 15.75 8.36
CA SER A 117 -11.17 16.89 8.74
C SER A 117 -11.65 17.49 10.06
N LEU A 118 -12.95 17.76 10.20
CA LEU A 118 -13.53 18.28 11.44
C LEU A 118 -13.23 17.38 12.64
N ALA A 119 -13.40 16.07 12.50
CA ALA A 119 -13.10 15.12 13.57
C ALA A 119 -11.61 15.13 13.95
N LEU A 120 -10.71 15.20 12.97
CA LEU A 120 -9.26 15.25 13.23
C LEU A 120 -8.86 16.56 13.93
N GLU A 121 -9.36 17.70 13.48
CA GLU A 121 -9.14 19.02 14.13
C GLU A 121 -9.66 19.00 15.58
N CYS A 122 -10.86 18.43 15.81
CA CYS A 122 -11.39 18.26 17.17
C CYS A 122 -10.44 17.42 18.03
N VAL A 123 -9.97 16.27 17.53
CA VAL A 123 -9.06 15.37 18.27
C VAL A 123 -7.70 16.02 18.52
N GLN A 124 -7.25 16.91 17.64
CA GLN A 124 -5.98 17.62 17.79
C GLN A 124 -5.95 18.58 18.99
N ASN A 125 -7.09 18.98 19.56
CA ASN A 125 -7.14 19.78 20.81
C ASN A 125 -6.40 19.10 21.96
N TRP A 126 -6.34 17.76 21.98
CA TRP A 126 -5.64 17.02 23.01
C TRP A 126 -4.19 16.71 22.69
N LEU A 127 -3.68 17.10 21.52
CA LEU A 127 -2.32 16.85 21.06
C LEU A 127 -1.47 18.13 21.16
N PRO A 128 -0.54 18.26 22.12
CA PRO A 128 0.22 19.50 22.31
C PRO A 128 1.12 19.90 21.13
N SER A 129 1.40 18.96 20.23
CA SER A 129 2.20 19.20 19.02
C SER A 129 1.39 19.73 17.85
N ARG A 130 0.06 19.86 18.00
CA ARG A 130 -0.86 20.28 16.95
C ARG A 130 -1.69 21.47 17.44
N VAL A 131 -2.08 22.31 16.50
CA VAL A 131 -2.94 23.46 16.74
C VAL A 131 -4.13 23.33 15.80
N PRO A 132 -5.33 23.03 16.31
CA PRO A 132 -6.53 22.97 15.49
C PRO A 132 -6.81 24.29 14.79
N SER A 133 -7.30 24.25 13.55
CA SER A 133 -7.42 25.42 12.68
C SER A 133 -8.65 25.37 11.78
N ASN A 134 -9.44 26.44 11.78
CA ASN A 134 -10.58 26.60 10.86
C ASN A 134 -10.12 26.78 9.42
N VAL A 135 -8.92 27.33 9.22
CA VAL A 135 -8.29 27.48 7.91
C VAL A 135 -7.87 26.11 7.35
N ASP A 136 -7.37 25.22 8.20
CA ASP A 136 -6.99 23.86 7.78
C ASP A 136 -8.24 23.05 7.42
N LEU A 137 -9.29 23.13 8.24
CA LEU A 137 -10.60 22.58 7.90
C LEU A 137 -11.10 23.08 6.54
N ALA A 138 -11.02 24.39 6.27
CA ALA A 138 -11.44 24.96 5.00
C ALA A 138 -10.59 24.44 3.82
N CYS A 139 -9.27 24.36 3.98
CA CYS A 139 -8.35 23.84 2.96
C CYS A 139 -8.59 22.36 2.66
N ASN A 140 -8.76 21.54 3.69
CA ASN A 140 -9.04 20.11 3.57
C ASN A 140 -10.40 19.85 2.90
N THR A 141 -11.43 20.62 3.28
CA THR A 141 -12.74 20.60 2.63
C THR A 141 -12.65 21.04 1.16
N LEU A 142 -11.89 22.09 0.85
CA LEU A 142 -11.67 22.55 -0.52
C LEU A 142 -10.96 21.49 -1.37
N GLY A 143 -9.91 20.86 -0.84
CA GLY A 143 -9.22 19.75 -1.49
C GLY A 143 -10.17 18.59 -1.79
N THR A 144 -10.97 18.20 -0.80
CA THR A 144 -12.01 17.16 -0.97
C THR A 144 -13.00 17.55 -2.07
N ALA A 145 -13.46 18.80 -2.10
CA ALA A 145 -14.38 19.31 -3.11
C ALA A 145 -13.79 19.23 -4.53
N ILE A 146 -12.55 19.68 -4.70
CA ILE A 146 -11.82 19.61 -5.99
C ILE A 146 -11.72 18.16 -6.46
N GLY A 147 -11.29 17.25 -5.58
CA GLY A 147 -11.22 15.83 -5.87
C GLY A 147 -12.57 15.24 -6.27
N ALA A 148 -13.63 15.59 -5.53
CA ALA A 148 -14.98 15.13 -5.78
C ALA A 148 -15.53 15.63 -7.13
N VAL A 149 -15.28 16.88 -7.49
CA VAL A 149 -15.67 17.44 -8.80
C VAL A 149 -14.93 16.74 -9.93
N VAL A 150 -13.61 16.53 -9.80
CA VAL A 150 -12.81 15.79 -10.79
C VAL A 150 -13.33 14.35 -10.94
N GLY A 151 -13.66 13.70 -9.82
CA GLY A 151 -14.25 12.36 -9.79
C GLY A 151 -15.63 12.32 -10.45
N ALA A 152 -16.48 13.33 -10.23
CA ALA A 152 -17.82 13.37 -10.81
C ALA A 152 -17.80 13.58 -12.33
N TRP A 153 -16.93 14.46 -12.82
CA TRP A 153 -16.82 14.76 -14.24
C TRP A 153 -16.11 13.66 -15.03
N ASN A 154 -14.97 13.18 -14.54
CA ASN A 154 -14.10 12.28 -15.30
C ASN A 154 -14.11 10.82 -14.79
N GLY A 155 -14.74 10.56 -13.64
CA GLY A 155 -14.60 9.30 -12.92
C GLY A 155 -15.06 8.09 -13.71
N LYS A 156 -16.13 8.17 -14.51
CA LYS A 156 -16.59 7.05 -15.35
C LYS A 156 -15.52 6.61 -16.37
N ARG A 157 -14.88 7.59 -17.03
CA ARG A 157 -13.84 7.33 -18.03
C ARG A 157 -12.57 6.77 -17.38
N ILE A 158 -12.14 7.38 -16.27
CA ILE A 158 -10.97 6.94 -15.52
C ILE A 158 -11.19 5.54 -14.95
N PHE A 159 -12.34 5.30 -14.32
CA PHE A 159 -12.71 4.00 -13.76
C PHE A 159 -12.73 2.90 -14.82
N ARG A 160 -13.31 3.17 -15.99
CA ARG A 160 -13.30 2.22 -17.10
C ARG A 160 -11.87 1.91 -17.56
N ARG A 161 -11.00 2.92 -17.69
CA ARG A 161 -9.59 2.73 -18.05
C ARG A 161 -8.83 1.90 -17.01
N ILE A 162 -9.01 2.21 -15.72
CA ILE A 162 -8.42 1.44 -14.62
C ILE A 162 -8.90 -0.01 -14.67
N GLY A 163 -10.20 -0.25 -14.82
CA GLY A 163 -10.75 -1.60 -14.93
C GLY A 163 -10.22 -2.37 -16.13
N GLN A 164 -10.08 -1.73 -17.29
CA GLN A 164 -9.48 -2.35 -18.49
C GLN A 164 -8.01 -2.69 -18.27
N PHE A 165 -7.22 -1.77 -17.72
CA PHE A 165 -5.82 -2.01 -17.42
C PHE A 165 -5.63 -3.13 -16.39
N GLN A 166 -6.46 -3.16 -15.35
CA GLN A 166 -6.47 -4.25 -14.37
C GLN A 166 -6.82 -5.59 -15.00
N GLN A 167 -7.80 -5.66 -15.90
CA GLN A 167 -8.15 -6.91 -16.59
C GLN A 167 -7.02 -7.44 -17.49
N GLN A 168 -6.20 -6.54 -18.03
CA GLN A 168 -5.06 -6.90 -18.86
C GLN A 168 -3.88 -7.37 -18.01
N LEU A 169 -3.61 -6.67 -16.90
CA LEU A 169 -2.43 -6.87 -16.07
C LEU A 169 -2.64 -7.96 -15.00
N LEU A 170 -3.81 -7.98 -14.35
CA LEU A 170 -4.07 -8.79 -13.17
C LEU A 170 -4.68 -10.15 -13.53
N ALA A 171 -4.23 -11.19 -12.84
CA ALA A 171 -4.84 -12.50 -12.88
C ALA A 171 -6.29 -12.44 -12.37
N PRO A 172 -7.21 -13.27 -12.89
CA PRO A 172 -8.62 -13.28 -12.51
C PRO A 172 -8.87 -13.92 -11.13
N ILE A 173 -8.01 -13.64 -10.15
CA ILE A 173 -8.08 -14.16 -8.79
C ILE A 173 -9.04 -13.32 -7.92
N PRO A 174 -9.61 -13.91 -6.86
CA PRO A 174 -10.38 -13.17 -5.87
C PRO A 174 -9.51 -12.12 -5.17
N ASP A 175 -10.11 -10.95 -4.88
CA ASP A 175 -9.49 -9.90 -4.07
C ASP A 175 -8.11 -9.43 -4.58
N ALA A 176 -7.88 -9.50 -5.91
CA ALA A 176 -6.64 -9.05 -6.56
C ALA A 176 -6.32 -7.58 -6.25
N GLU A 177 -7.36 -6.75 -6.10
CA GLU A 177 -7.21 -5.33 -5.78
C GLU A 177 -6.64 -5.12 -4.37
N LEU A 178 -6.97 -5.99 -3.40
CA LEU A 178 -6.37 -5.95 -2.07
C LEU A 178 -4.88 -6.28 -2.13
N GLY A 179 -4.51 -7.29 -2.94
CA GLY A 179 -3.11 -7.60 -3.22
C GLY A 179 -2.35 -6.42 -3.83
N LEU A 180 -2.98 -5.67 -4.74
CA LEU A 180 -2.38 -4.47 -5.32
C LEU A 180 -2.17 -3.36 -4.27
N VAL A 181 -3.12 -3.17 -3.35
CA VAL A 181 -2.96 -2.24 -2.22
C VAL A 181 -1.80 -2.70 -1.33
N LEU A 182 -1.67 -4.00 -1.06
CA LEU A 182 -0.53 -4.54 -0.30
C LEU A 182 0.80 -4.30 -1.01
N ILE A 183 0.89 -4.47 -2.34
CA ILE A 183 2.09 -4.08 -3.10
C ILE A 183 2.40 -2.59 -2.95
N GLY A 184 1.38 -1.73 -3.02
CA GLY A 184 1.55 -0.28 -2.81
C GLY A 184 2.08 0.06 -1.43
N LEU A 185 1.52 -0.56 -0.38
CA LEU A 185 2.00 -0.42 1.00
C LEU A 185 3.44 -0.95 1.16
N TRP A 186 3.78 -2.06 0.50
CA TRP A 186 5.15 -2.57 0.50
C TRP A 186 6.13 -1.61 -0.18
N LEU A 187 5.77 -1.02 -1.33
CA LEU A 187 6.61 -0.02 -2.00
C LEU A 187 6.83 1.20 -1.11
N MET A 188 5.79 1.61 -0.38
CA MET A 188 5.88 2.69 0.58
C MET A 188 6.85 2.38 1.73
N SER A 189 6.96 1.12 2.17
CA SER A 189 7.97 0.73 3.17
C SER A 189 9.42 0.90 2.68
N GLN A 190 9.65 0.93 1.36
CA GLN A 190 10.98 1.15 0.78
C GLN A 190 11.46 2.60 0.91
N LEU A 191 10.55 3.52 1.26
CA LEU A 191 10.86 4.92 1.53
C LEU A 191 11.52 5.10 2.92
N SER A 192 11.44 4.11 3.81
CA SER A 192 12.08 4.19 5.12
C SER A 192 13.56 3.83 5.01
N PRO A 193 14.50 4.74 5.32
CA PRO A 193 15.93 4.43 5.30
C PRO A 193 16.36 3.45 6.41
N GLU A 194 15.55 3.30 7.45
CA GLU A 194 15.89 2.55 8.67
C GLU A 194 15.85 1.03 8.45
N THR A 195 15.00 0.57 7.53
CA THR A 195 14.80 -0.84 7.28
C THR A 195 15.94 -1.42 6.47
N LEU A 196 16.27 -2.71 6.67
CA LEU A 196 17.09 -3.44 5.71
C LEU A 196 16.40 -3.45 4.34
N LEU A 197 17.16 -3.56 3.25
CA LEU A 197 16.60 -3.61 1.90
C LEU A 197 15.51 -4.69 1.81
N PHE A 198 14.29 -4.33 1.37
CA PHE A 198 13.11 -5.20 1.33
C PHE A 198 12.68 -5.81 2.68
N GLY A 199 13.41 -5.55 3.77
CA GLY A 199 13.15 -6.06 5.09
C GLY A 199 11.85 -5.50 5.63
N THR A 200 10.90 -6.38 5.91
CA THR A 200 9.60 -6.04 6.51
C THR A 200 9.37 -6.93 7.73
N GLY A 201 8.50 -6.49 8.63
CA GLY A 201 8.16 -7.26 9.84
C GLY A 201 9.03 -6.98 11.06
N ASP A 202 9.86 -5.95 11.06
CA ASP A 202 10.65 -5.58 12.24
C ASP A 202 9.74 -5.08 13.37
N LEU A 203 9.55 -5.91 14.38
CA LEU A 203 8.73 -5.59 15.56
C LEU A 203 9.57 -5.06 16.72
N ARG A 204 10.90 -5.13 16.66
CA ARG A 204 11.78 -4.79 17.79
C ARG A 204 11.59 -3.35 18.21
N GLY A 205 11.53 -2.47 17.21
CA GLY A 205 11.31 -1.05 17.41
C GLY A 205 9.91 -0.68 17.94
N VAL A 206 8.90 -1.48 17.58
CA VAL A 206 7.50 -1.26 17.96
C VAL A 206 7.21 -1.77 19.36
N LEU A 207 7.77 -2.93 19.71
CA LEU A 207 7.54 -3.64 20.97
C LEU A 207 8.64 -3.39 22.01
N GLY A 208 9.69 -2.65 21.67
CA GLY A 208 10.84 -2.41 22.55
C GLY A 208 11.65 -3.68 22.84
N LEU A 209 11.74 -4.61 21.88
CA LEU A 209 12.44 -5.87 22.09
C LEU A 209 13.96 -5.66 22.02
N PRO A 210 14.74 -6.25 22.95
CA PRO A 210 16.19 -6.21 22.86
C PRO A 210 16.69 -7.00 21.63
N PRO A 211 17.89 -6.69 21.10
CA PRO A 211 18.51 -7.50 20.05
C PRO A 211 18.63 -8.96 20.50
N ALA A 212 18.12 -9.89 19.70
CA ALA A 212 18.19 -11.32 20.01
C ALA A 212 19.63 -11.88 19.94
N VAL A 213 20.46 -11.28 19.09
CA VAL A 213 21.85 -11.69 18.85
C VAL A 213 22.73 -10.44 18.96
N PRO A 214 23.91 -10.52 19.61
CA PRO A 214 24.86 -9.41 19.64
C PRO A 214 25.39 -9.10 18.24
N TYR A 215 25.77 -7.84 18.01
CA TYR A 215 26.35 -7.45 16.73
C TYR A 215 27.72 -8.12 16.53
N ALA A 216 27.84 -8.88 15.44
CA ALA A 216 29.10 -9.40 14.93
C ALA A 216 29.08 -9.31 13.40
N ALA A 217 30.11 -8.71 12.80
CA ALA A 217 30.09 -8.39 11.36
C ALA A 217 29.83 -9.61 10.45
N PRO A 218 30.43 -10.80 10.66
CA PRO A 218 30.12 -11.98 9.85
C PRO A 218 28.68 -12.48 10.02
N ALA A 219 28.15 -12.45 11.25
CA ALA A 219 26.78 -12.86 11.53
C ALA A 219 25.76 -11.88 10.94
N PHE A 220 26.02 -10.57 11.04
CA PHE A 220 25.20 -9.53 10.43
C PHE A 220 25.17 -9.69 8.91
N PHE A 221 26.33 -9.88 8.27
CA PHE A 221 26.40 -10.13 6.82
C PHE A 221 25.53 -11.32 6.38
N ALA A 222 25.61 -12.44 7.09
CA ALA A 222 24.82 -13.64 6.78
C ALA A 222 23.32 -13.42 6.99
N LEU A 223 22.94 -12.76 8.09
CA LEU A 223 21.54 -12.45 8.42
C LEU A 223 20.95 -11.44 7.42
N GLU A 224 21.67 -10.37 7.09
CA GLU A 224 21.27 -9.39 6.08
C GLU A 224 21.06 -10.06 4.71
N THR A 225 22.00 -10.90 4.29
CA THR A 225 21.89 -11.70 3.05
C THR A 225 20.62 -12.56 3.06
N GLY A 226 20.36 -13.27 4.16
CA GLY A 226 19.18 -14.12 4.32
C GLY A 226 17.87 -13.34 4.32
N VAL A 227 17.80 -12.21 5.04
CA VAL A 227 16.66 -11.30 5.05
C VAL A 227 16.32 -10.85 3.63
N ILE A 228 17.32 -10.38 2.89
CA ILE A 228 17.12 -9.81 1.55
C ILE A 228 16.73 -10.92 0.57
N ALA A 229 17.40 -12.07 0.59
CA ALA A 229 17.05 -13.21 -0.25
C ALA A 229 15.60 -13.68 -0.01
N CYS A 230 15.18 -13.84 1.25
CA CYS A 230 13.82 -14.22 1.60
C CYS A 230 12.81 -13.16 1.14
N ASN A 231 13.04 -11.87 1.43
CA ASN A 231 12.09 -10.82 1.09
C ASN A 231 12.01 -10.55 -0.43
N THR A 232 13.11 -10.70 -1.18
CA THR A 232 13.10 -10.69 -2.65
C THR A 232 12.23 -11.83 -3.19
N LEU A 233 12.36 -13.03 -2.63
CA LEU A 233 11.53 -14.17 -3.02
C LEU A 233 10.05 -13.92 -2.71
N VAL A 234 9.75 -13.44 -1.51
CA VAL A 234 8.39 -13.07 -1.07
C VAL A 234 7.74 -12.10 -2.04
N ILE A 235 8.35 -10.94 -2.26
CA ILE A 235 7.72 -9.89 -3.07
C ILE A 235 7.66 -10.30 -4.54
N GLY A 236 8.65 -11.05 -5.01
CA GLY A 236 8.68 -11.58 -6.37
C GLY A 236 7.53 -12.56 -6.64
N LEU A 237 7.34 -13.52 -5.73
CA LEU A 237 6.26 -14.51 -5.83
C LEU A 237 4.89 -13.87 -5.59
N PHE A 238 4.79 -12.94 -4.62
CA PHE A 238 3.56 -12.19 -4.36
C PHE A 238 3.14 -11.36 -5.58
N ALA A 239 4.06 -10.63 -6.21
CA ALA A 239 3.74 -9.88 -7.42
C ALA A 239 3.36 -10.82 -8.57
N ARG A 240 4.05 -11.97 -8.72
CA ARG A 240 3.72 -12.96 -9.77
C ARG A 240 2.31 -13.53 -9.62
N THR A 241 1.81 -13.74 -8.40
CA THR A 241 0.45 -14.29 -8.19
C THR A 241 -0.62 -13.31 -8.64
N LEU A 242 -0.33 -12.00 -8.58
CA LEU A 242 -1.24 -10.96 -9.07
C LEU A 242 -1.23 -10.83 -10.59
N LEU A 243 -0.18 -11.24 -11.30
CA LEU A 243 -0.03 -11.01 -12.74
C LEU A 243 -0.72 -12.09 -13.59
N ALA A 244 -1.44 -11.64 -14.62
CA ALA A 244 -2.04 -12.51 -15.63
C ALA A 244 -0.97 -13.19 -16.51
N GLU A 245 -1.25 -14.40 -16.98
CA GLU A 245 -0.33 -15.17 -17.83
C GLU A 245 -0.23 -14.65 -19.27
N ARG A 246 -1.15 -13.76 -19.66
CA ARG A 246 -1.23 -13.19 -21.02
C ARG A 246 -0.18 -12.12 -21.28
N THR A 247 0.31 -11.48 -20.22
CA THR A 247 1.37 -10.48 -20.23
C THR A 247 2.71 -11.14 -19.97
N HIS A 248 3.81 -10.64 -20.55
CA HIS A 248 5.18 -11.05 -20.23
C HIS A 248 5.49 -10.80 -18.74
N PRO A 249 5.22 -11.77 -17.84
CA PRO A 249 5.10 -11.45 -16.41
C PRO A 249 6.49 -11.24 -15.80
N HIS A 250 7.51 -11.88 -16.38
CA HIS A 250 8.90 -11.71 -16.00
C HIS A 250 9.41 -10.29 -16.24
N LEU A 251 9.06 -9.65 -17.36
CA LEU A 251 9.48 -8.27 -17.64
C LEU A 251 8.84 -7.28 -16.67
N ILE A 252 7.56 -7.47 -16.36
CA ILE A 252 6.84 -6.64 -15.39
C ILE A 252 7.45 -6.83 -14.00
N LEU A 253 7.82 -8.07 -13.63
CA LEU A 253 8.44 -8.37 -12.35
C LEU A 253 9.82 -7.71 -12.21
N VAL A 254 10.64 -7.78 -13.26
CA VAL A 254 11.94 -7.10 -13.29
C VAL A 254 11.75 -5.58 -13.20
N ALA A 255 10.84 -5.01 -13.99
CA ALA A 255 10.54 -3.58 -13.93
C ALA A 255 10.04 -3.14 -12.54
N PHE A 256 9.22 -3.96 -11.89
CA PHE A 256 8.74 -3.72 -10.53
C PHE A 256 9.88 -3.74 -9.49
N LEU A 257 10.78 -4.73 -9.55
CA LEU A 257 11.93 -4.81 -8.64
C LEU A 257 12.90 -3.63 -8.87
N VAL A 258 13.15 -3.26 -10.14
CA VAL A 258 13.95 -2.08 -10.48
C VAL A 258 13.31 -0.81 -9.94
N LEU A 259 11.99 -0.66 -10.07
CA LEU A 259 11.26 0.46 -9.49
C LEU A 259 11.41 0.51 -7.95
N ALA A 260 11.32 -0.63 -7.27
CA ALA A 260 11.51 -0.70 -5.82
C ALA A 260 12.93 -0.26 -5.40
N LEU A 261 13.95 -0.71 -6.13
CA LEU A 261 15.35 -0.29 -5.90
C LEU A 261 15.56 1.19 -6.22
N ALA A 262 14.92 1.72 -7.26
CA ALA A 262 14.96 3.13 -7.61
C ALA A 262 14.29 4.00 -6.52
N ILE A 263 13.13 3.57 -6.02
CA ILE A 263 12.45 4.22 -4.88
C ILE A 263 13.37 4.22 -3.66
N ARG A 264 13.99 3.08 -3.33
CA ARG A 264 14.93 2.98 -2.21
C ARG A 264 16.13 3.93 -2.35
N THR A 265 16.70 4.00 -3.55
CA THR A 265 17.84 4.87 -3.88
C THR A 265 17.46 6.34 -3.77
N LEU A 266 16.32 6.72 -4.35
CA LEU A 266 15.82 8.09 -4.29
C LEU A 266 15.47 8.50 -2.86
N ALA A 267 14.85 7.59 -2.09
CA ALA A 267 14.55 7.82 -0.68
C ALA A 267 15.82 8.06 0.12
N ALA A 268 16.85 7.21 -0.03
CA ALA A 268 18.14 7.43 0.64
C ALA A 268 18.79 8.77 0.23
N ALA A 269 18.77 9.11 -1.07
CA ALA A 269 19.35 10.34 -1.59
C ALA A 269 18.66 11.62 -1.07
N VAL A 270 17.33 11.61 -1.01
CA VAL A 270 16.52 12.77 -0.62
C VAL A 270 16.41 12.90 0.91
N LEU A 271 16.31 11.76 1.62
CA LEU A 271 16.00 11.75 3.05
C LEU A 271 17.25 11.74 3.93
N ILE A 272 18.37 11.13 3.47
CA ILE A 272 19.63 11.13 4.22
C ILE A 272 20.59 12.14 3.59
N ALA A 273 21.19 11.80 2.45
CA ALA A 273 22.05 12.67 1.68
C ALA A 273 22.29 12.09 0.27
N PRO A 274 22.52 12.92 -0.76
CA PRO A 274 22.75 12.43 -2.12
C PRO A 274 23.94 11.47 -2.26
N HIS A 275 24.98 11.62 -1.45
CA HIS A 275 26.15 10.74 -1.49
C HIS A 275 25.92 9.37 -0.80
N GLU A 276 24.88 9.26 0.04
CA GLU A 276 24.46 8.01 0.68
C GLU A 276 23.36 7.27 -0.11
N ALA A 277 23.04 7.72 -1.33
CA ALA A 277 21.97 7.14 -2.16
C ALA A 277 22.09 5.62 -2.36
N LEU A 278 23.31 5.09 -2.38
CA LEU A 278 23.61 3.66 -2.53
C LEU A 278 24.13 3.02 -1.24
N ALA A 279 24.02 3.68 -0.08
CA ALA A 279 24.47 3.13 1.20
C ALA A 279 23.75 1.83 1.59
N TRP A 280 22.55 1.60 1.04
CA TRP A 280 21.79 0.35 1.20
C TRP A 280 22.37 -0.83 0.40
N LEU A 281 23.24 -0.60 -0.58
CA LEU A 281 23.84 -1.64 -1.44
C LEU A 281 25.09 -2.25 -0.79
N THR A 282 24.93 -2.74 0.44
CA THR A 282 25.97 -3.45 1.20
C THR A 282 26.39 -4.76 0.51
N PRO A 283 27.53 -5.36 0.88
CA PRO A 283 27.90 -6.67 0.37
C PRO A 283 26.85 -7.76 0.64
N GLY A 284 26.20 -7.72 1.81
CA GLY A 284 25.11 -8.64 2.15
C GLY A 284 23.87 -8.39 1.28
N ALA A 285 23.57 -7.13 0.96
CA ALA A 285 22.50 -6.80 0.02
C ALA A 285 22.77 -7.26 -1.42
N GLN A 286 23.99 -7.10 -1.91
CA GLN A 286 24.37 -7.57 -3.25
C GLN A 286 24.21 -9.09 -3.36
N LEU A 287 24.75 -9.84 -2.39
CA LEU A 287 24.64 -11.30 -2.37
C LEU A 287 23.19 -11.75 -2.14
N GLY A 288 22.45 -11.08 -1.25
CA GLY A 288 21.05 -11.37 -0.96
C GLY A 288 20.15 -11.17 -2.18
N LEU A 289 20.34 -10.09 -2.94
CA LEU A 289 19.63 -9.84 -4.19
C LEU A 289 19.98 -10.89 -5.25
N LEU A 290 21.24 -11.29 -5.36
CA LEU A 290 21.67 -12.34 -6.29
C LEU A 290 21.02 -13.69 -5.95
N ILE A 291 21.14 -14.14 -4.70
CA ILE A 291 20.55 -15.40 -4.23
C ILE A 291 19.02 -15.34 -4.36
N GLY A 292 18.40 -14.26 -3.90
CA GLY A 292 16.96 -14.05 -3.98
C GLY A 292 16.46 -14.04 -5.43
N GLY A 293 17.20 -13.43 -6.36
CA GLY A 293 16.90 -13.41 -7.78
C GLY A 293 17.00 -14.79 -8.44
N VAL A 294 18.06 -15.55 -8.14
CA VAL A 294 18.23 -16.93 -8.64
C VAL A 294 17.13 -17.84 -8.09
N LEU A 295 16.87 -17.79 -6.78
CA LEU A 295 15.79 -18.56 -6.16
C LEU A 295 14.44 -18.19 -6.74
N LEU A 296 14.16 -16.89 -6.91
CA LEU A 296 12.94 -16.42 -7.53
C LEU A 296 12.79 -16.97 -8.95
N ALA A 297 13.82 -16.89 -9.79
CA ALA A 297 13.77 -17.42 -11.16
C ALA A 297 13.43 -18.92 -11.18
N LEU A 298 14.02 -19.71 -10.28
CA LEU A 298 13.73 -21.14 -10.13
C LEU A 298 12.29 -21.37 -9.64
N MET A 299 11.86 -20.66 -8.59
CA MET A 299 10.52 -20.83 -8.01
C MET A 299 9.40 -20.34 -8.94
N LEU A 300 9.69 -19.42 -9.86
CA LEU A 300 8.73 -18.98 -10.88
C LEU A 300 8.33 -20.09 -11.86
N MET A 301 9.16 -21.14 -11.99
CA MET A 301 8.88 -22.32 -12.81
C MET A 301 7.86 -23.28 -12.17
N LEU A 302 7.55 -23.08 -10.88
CA LEU A 302 6.64 -23.94 -10.14
C LEU A 302 5.16 -23.59 -10.38
N PRO A 303 4.24 -24.56 -10.19
CA PRO A 303 2.79 -24.34 -10.20
C PRO A 303 2.32 -23.24 -9.23
N ALA A 304 1.18 -22.62 -9.54
CA ALA A 304 0.59 -21.54 -8.75
C ALA A 304 0.45 -21.84 -7.24
N PRO A 305 -0.06 -23.01 -6.81
CA PRO A 305 -0.19 -23.32 -5.38
C PRO A 305 1.16 -23.37 -4.65
N MET A 306 2.19 -23.94 -5.28
CA MET A 306 3.53 -24.03 -4.71
C MET A 306 4.15 -22.64 -4.55
N ARG A 307 3.97 -21.75 -5.53
CA ARG A 307 4.46 -20.36 -5.44
C ARG A 307 3.85 -19.62 -4.26
N VAL A 308 2.54 -19.77 -4.01
CA VAL A 308 1.87 -19.14 -2.87
C VAL A 308 2.36 -19.73 -1.54
N ALA A 309 2.48 -21.05 -1.45
CA ALA A 309 3.00 -21.71 -0.26
C ALA A 309 4.44 -21.27 0.06
N LEU A 310 5.30 -21.24 -0.95
CA LEU A 310 6.69 -20.79 -0.82
C LEU A 310 6.78 -19.30 -0.47
N ALA A 311 5.92 -18.45 -1.03
CA ALA A 311 5.83 -17.05 -0.62
C ALA A 311 5.47 -16.91 0.86
N GLY A 312 4.50 -17.69 1.35
CA GLY A 312 4.12 -17.70 2.77
C GLY A 312 5.25 -18.18 3.69
N VAL A 313 5.92 -19.29 3.35
CA VAL A 313 7.06 -19.81 4.13
C VAL A 313 8.22 -18.83 4.13
N ALA A 314 8.56 -18.26 2.97
CA ALA A 314 9.62 -17.25 2.85
C ALA A 314 9.28 -15.96 3.62
N LEU A 315 8.00 -15.59 3.70
CA LEU A 315 7.53 -14.43 4.47
C LEU A 315 7.71 -14.65 5.97
N MET A 316 7.35 -15.84 6.46
CA MET A 316 7.56 -16.22 7.86
C MET A 316 9.06 -16.26 8.21
N ALA A 317 9.86 -16.90 7.35
CA ALA A 317 11.31 -16.98 7.53
C ALA A 317 11.98 -15.59 7.49
N GLY A 318 11.64 -14.76 6.49
CA GLY A 318 12.13 -13.40 6.36
C GLY A 318 11.77 -12.53 7.56
N THR A 319 10.53 -12.62 8.04
CA THR A 319 10.06 -11.89 9.24
C THR A 319 10.84 -12.33 10.48
N ALA A 320 11.07 -13.64 10.67
CA ALA A 320 11.87 -14.15 11.77
C ALA A 320 13.32 -13.65 11.69
N LEU A 321 13.95 -13.73 10.51
CA LEU A 321 15.32 -13.25 10.30
C LEU A 321 15.46 -11.76 10.56
N VAL A 322 14.50 -10.93 10.11
CA VAL A 322 14.51 -9.48 10.37
C VAL A 322 14.54 -9.18 11.87
N ASN A 323 13.76 -9.91 12.67
CA ASN A 323 13.73 -9.73 14.13
C ASN A 323 14.95 -10.34 14.86
N LEU A 324 15.66 -11.28 14.23
CA LEU A 324 16.93 -11.83 14.75
C LEU A 324 18.15 -10.97 14.40
N THR A 325 18.11 -10.25 13.27
CA THR A 325 19.24 -9.46 12.76
C THR A 325 19.53 -8.31 13.71
N PRO A 326 20.77 -8.12 14.21
CA PRO A 326 21.07 -6.98 15.07
C PRO A 326 20.90 -5.65 14.33
N ALA A 327 20.72 -4.55 15.06
CA ALA A 327 20.61 -3.21 14.46
C ALA A 327 21.88 -2.89 13.64
N ASN A 328 21.69 -2.27 12.47
CA ASN A 328 22.82 -1.84 11.64
C ASN A 328 23.39 -0.52 12.21
N PRO A 329 24.69 -0.44 12.53
CA PRO A 329 25.31 0.81 12.97
C PRO A 329 25.10 1.98 12.01
N TYR A 330 25.04 1.72 10.70
CA TYR A 330 24.79 2.74 9.67
C TYR A 330 23.33 3.21 9.65
N SER A 331 22.36 2.34 9.93
CA SER A 331 20.96 2.76 10.02
C SER A 331 20.71 3.62 11.26
N GLU A 332 21.39 3.35 12.37
CA GLU A 332 21.33 4.17 13.60
C GLU A 332 21.87 5.59 13.39
N ALA A 333 22.97 5.73 12.64
CA ALA A 333 23.51 7.05 12.28
C ALA A 333 22.55 7.83 11.37
N ALA A 334 21.95 7.17 10.37
CA ALA A 334 20.91 7.77 9.53
C ALA A 334 19.68 8.18 10.36
N LEU A 335 19.25 7.34 11.29
CA LEU A 335 18.16 7.59 12.26
C LEU A 335 18.42 8.82 13.12
N ALA A 336 19.64 9.01 13.62
CA ALA A 336 20.01 10.14 14.46
C ALA A 336 19.90 11.47 13.71
N THR A 337 20.37 11.51 12.47
CA THR A 337 20.23 12.68 11.57
C THR A 337 18.77 12.96 11.24
N TRP A 338 17.97 11.91 11.03
CA TRP A 338 16.57 12.05 10.61
C TRP A 338 15.61 12.44 11.75
N ARG A 339 15.88 12.01 12.99
CA ARG A 339 15.15 12.47 14.19
C ARG A 339 15.29 13.98 14.43
N GLN A 340 16.30 14.63 13.86
CA GLN A 340 16.52 16.08 13.94
C GLN A 340 15.76 16.86 12.85
N GLY A 341 15.11 16.19 11.87
CA GLY A 341 14.42 16.82 10.73
C GLY A 341 12.89 16.94 10.85
N HIS A 342 12.28 17.71 9.93
CA HIS A 342 10.84 18.01 9.84
C HIS A 342 9.93 16.83 9.40
N PHE A 343 10.46 15.64 9.07
CA PHE A 343 9.71 14.53 8.44
C PHE A 343 9.26 13.42 9.40
N LEU A 344 9.14 13.70 10.69
CA LEU A 344 8.81 12.69 11.72
C LEU A 344 7.51 11.91 11.42
N ASN A 345 6.47 12.59 10.91
CA ASN A 345 5.19 11.96 10.54
C ASN A 345 5.38 10.88 9.46
N PHE A 346 6.23 11.15 8.47
CA PHE A 346 6.47 10.27 7.34
C PHE A 346 7.34 9.06 7.74
N ASN A 347 8.30 9.27 8.63
CA ASN A 347 9.08 8.20 9.25
C ASN A 347 8.17 7.19 9.94
N GLY A 348 7.40 7.66 10.93
CA GLY A 348 6.58 6.79 11.77
C GLY A 348 5.67 5.91 10.92
N LEU A 349 5.00 6.53 9.94
CA LEU A 349 4.10 5.85 9.04
C LEU A 349 4.79 4.75 8.20
N THR A 350 5.87 5.08 7.51
CA THR A 350 6.59 4.11 6.66
C THR A 350 7.15 2.96 7.49
N ARG A 351 7.58 3.24 8.72
CA ARG A 351 8.00 2.23 9.70
C ARG A 351 6.86 1.33 10.14
N TRP A 352 5.70 1.87 10.53
CA TRP A 352 4.53 1.05 10.89
C TRP A 352 4.05 0.18 9.75
N VAL A 353 4.01 0.73 8.53
CA VAL A 353 3.69 -0.04 7.33
C VAL A 353 4.71 -1.16 7.15
N ALA A 354 6.01 -0.88 7.22
CA ALA A 354 7.07 -1.90 7.11
C ALA A 354 6.94 -3.00 8.17
N SER A 355 6.68 -2.64 9.43
CA SER A 355 6.55 -3.56 10.56
C SER A 355 5.31 -4.44 10.47
N LEU A 356 4.17 -3.89 10.05
CA LEU A 356 2.90 -4.62 10.03
C LEU A 356 2.64 -5.37 8.71
N TRP A 357 3.34 -5.02 7.64
CA TRP A 357 3.07 -5.56 6.30
C TRP A 357 3.02 -7.09 6.24
N PRO A 358 3.99 -7.86 6.79
CA PRO A 358 3.95 -9.32 6.74
C PRO A 358 2.72 -9.93 7.42
N PHE A 359 2.26 -9.31 8.50
CA PHE A 359 1.14 -9.78 9.30
C PHE A 359 -0.21 -9.58 8.59
N VAL A 360 -0.27 -8.68 7.61
CA VAL A 360 -1.45 -8.50 6.74
C VAL A 360 -1.29 -9.31 5.44
N ALA A 361 -0.08 -9.39 4.89
CA ALA A 361 0.21 -10.12 3.66
C ALA A 361 0.06 -11.64 3.82
N LEU A 362 0.40 -12.21 4.98
CA LEU A 362 0.30 -13.66 5.22
C LEU A 362 -1.15 -14.17 5.23
N PRO A 363 -2.12 -13.56 5.95
CA PRO A 363 -3.54 -13.89 5.82
C PRO A 363 -4.05 -13.78 4.37
N TYR A 364 -3.60 -12.79 3.61
CA TYR A 364 -3.96 -12.65 2.20
C TYR A 364 -3.45 -13.84 1.36
N LEU A 365 -2.17 -14.18 1.47
CA LEU A 365 -1.57 -15.32 0.76
C LEU A 365 -2.24 -16.64 1.13
N THR A 366 -2.53 -16.87 2.42
CA THR A 366 -3.21 -18.09 2.87
C THR A 366 -4.64 -18.19 2.36
N ALA A 367 -5.39 -17.08 2.34
CA ALA A 367 -6.72 -17.04 1.76
C ALA A 367 -6.70 -17.29 0.25
N LEU A 368 -5.71 -16.75 -0.46
CA LEU A 368 -5.51 -16.97 -1.89
C LEU A 368 -5.15 -18.44 -2.20
N GLY A 369 -4.23 -19.02 -1.43
CA GLY A 369 -3.77 -20.40 -1.61
C GLY A 369 -4.87 -21.46 -1.40
N ARG A 370 -5.92 -21.16 -0.62
CA ARG A 370 -7.09 -22.04 -0.47
C ARG A 370 -8.05 -22.01 -1.68
N ARG A 371 -7.89 -21.02 -2.56
CA ARG A 371 -8.80 -20.75 -3.70
C ARG A 371 -8.14 -21.03 -5.06
N LEU A 372 -6.84 -21.36 -5.05
CA LEU A 372 -6.07 -21.85 -6.20
C LEU A 372 -6.00 -23.38 -6.14
#